data_AF-A0A1G1YRQ6-F1
#
_entry.id   AF-A0A1G1YRQ6-F1
#
_cell.length_a   1.000
_cell.length_b   1.000
_cell.length_c   1.000
_cell.angle_alpha   90.00
_cell.angle_beta   90.00
_cell.angle_gamma   90.00
#
_symmetry.space_group_name_H-M   'P 1'
#
loop_
_entity.id
_entity.type
_entity.pdbx_description
1 polymer ?
#
loop_
_entity_poly.entity_id
_entity_poly.type
_entity_poly.pdbx_seq_one_letter_code
_entity_poly.pdbx_strand_id
1 'polypeptide(L)'
;QIKHLIGSEDKELAGEKDGRINILLLGIGGPDHDGPYLTDTIIIASFDPEKKKVALISIPRDLLVLIPDYGWRKVNHANAFGESSQPGQGGVLAKTVISQTFGLPIHYYVRLDFAGFVKIIDTLGGVTINVDNILDDEHYPVKGKENATTSERYEHLYIEKGVHKFDGEFALKYVRSRQARGIEGSDFARSQRQQKVLLATKEKILSFGTLINPYRISKLMDAVSAHLATDFEFWEIMRLFKLGQDIDQQNIIHRVFDDSPDSPLYSTITADGAFVLEPKAGNFSEVQNIVQNIFDPELIAKKQPKKIEIQNGTKIPGLAYQTSLYLQSLGYQVISVKNAPTQDYQQTVIYNKNETAEPDETIKNIAGLIKAQIAPGLPEWVKATSSPAVNAKTDILIILGQDQKDL
;
A
#
# COMPACT_ATOMS: atom_id res chain seq x y z
N GLN A 1 -2.46 43.71 -10.45
CA GLN A 1 -3.12 42.45 -10.03
C GLN A 1 -2.51 41.93 -8.72
N ILE A 2 -2.57 42.70 -7.62
CA ILE A 2 -2.01 42.33 -6.29
C ILE A 2 -3.10 42.51 -5.19
N LYS A 3 -4.38 42.36 -5.54
CA LYS A 3 -5.49 42.52 -4.59
C LYS A 3 -6.13 41.20 -4.13
N HIS A 4 -5.66 40.04 -4.62
CA HIS A 4 -6.18 38.72 -4.24
C HIS A 4 -5.31 37.93 -3.25
N LEU A 5 -4.17 38.47 -2.81
CA LEU A 5 -3.27 37.80 -1.86
C LEU A 5 -3.66 38.01 -0.38
N ILE A 6 -4.66 38.85 -0.08
CA ILE A 6 -5.04 39.23 1.30
C ILE A 6 -6.27 38.44 1.80
N GLY A 7 -6.91 37.63 0.95
CA GLY A 7 -8.05 36.79 1.32
C GLY A 7 -7.72 35.31 1.61
N SER A 8 -6.43 34.94 1.66
CA SER A 8 -5.99 33.54 1.71
C SER A 8 -5.64 33.01 3.11
N GLU A 9 -5.67 33.84 4.16
CA GLU A 9 -5.38 33.35 5.51
C GLU A 9 -6.58 32.61 6.15
N ASP A 10 -7.80 32.91 5.72
CA ASP A 10 -9.03 32.26 6.20
C ASP A 10 -9.54 31.14 5.28
N LYS A 11 -8.86 30.87 4.16
CA LYS A 11 -9.21 29.76 3.28
C LYS A 11 -8.49 28.50 3.69
N GLU A 12 -9.28 27.46 3.92
CA GLU A 12 -8.81 26.14 4.33
C GLU A 12 -8.87 25.16 3.16
N LEU A 13 -7.98 24.16 3.19
CA LEU A 13 -7.97 23.06 2.23
C LEU A 13 -9.17 22.14 2.44
N ALA A 14 -9.57 21.44 1.39
CA ALA A 14 -10.53 20.34 1.51
C ALA A 14 -10.00 19.27 2.48
N GLY A 15 -10.83 18.89 3.45
CA GLY A 15 -10.49 17.98 4.54
C GLY A 15 -9.76 18.61 5.74
N GLU A 16 -9.34 19.88 5.66
CA GLU A 16 -8.64 20.55 6.77
C GLU A 16 -9.56 20.66 7.99
N LYS A 17 -10.81 21.10 7.81
CA LYS A 17 -11.85 21.14 8.87
C LYS A 17 -12.22 19.77 9.42
N ASP A 18 -12.13 18.75 8.58
CA ASP A 18 -12.46 17.36 8.94
C ASP A 18 -11.28 16.69 9.69
N GLY A 19 -10.21 17.45 9.96
CA GLY A 19 -9.03 17.01 10.70
C GLY A 19 -8.03 16.19 9.87
N ARG A 20 -8.27 16.02 8.57
CA ARG A 20 -7.41 15.17 7.73
C ARG A 20 -7.47 15.53 6.25
N ILE A 21 -6.31 15.83 5.66
CA ILE A 21 -6.17 16.12 4.23
C ILE A 21 -5.53 14.89 3.56
N ASN A 22 -6.16 14.33 2.53
CA ASN A 22 -5.62 13.18 1.81
C ASN A 22 -5.36 13.54 0.35
N ILE A 23 -4.15 13.26 -0.11
CA ILE A 23 -3.65 13.60 -1.43
C ILE A 23 -3.16 12.31 -2.09
N LEU A 24 -3.67 12.02 -3.28
CA LEU A 24 -3.22 10.87 -4.07
C LEU A 24 -2.08 11.28 -4.99
N LEU A 25 -0.91 10.67 -4.82
CA LEU A 25 0.26 10.86 -5.66
C LEU A 25 0.36 9.70 -6.65
N LEU A 26 0.35 10.02 -7.94
CA LEU A 26 0.38 9.08 -9.06
C LEU A 26 1.62 9.33 -9.92
N GLY A 27 2.38 8.27 -10.18
CA GLY A 27 3.49 8.28 -11.13
C GLY A 27 3.19 7.42 -12.34
N ILE A 28 3.33 7.96 -13.55
CA ILE A 28 3.14 7.25 -14.82
C ILE A 28 4.41 7.28 -15.67
N GLY A 29 4.47 6.40 -16.68
CA GLY A 29 5.56 6.43 -17.67
C GLY A 29 5.54 7.70 -18.53
N GLY A 30 4.36 8.06 -19.04
CA GLY A 30 4.19 9.14 -20.02
C GLY A 30 4.15 8.63 -21.47
N PRO A 31 3.86 9.51 -22.46
CA PRO A 31 3.54 9.12 -23.84
C PRO A 31 4.59 8.26 -24.56
N ASP A 32 5.87 8.44 -24.22
CA ASP A 32 7.00 7.74 -24.84
C ASP A 32 7.28 6.35 -24.23
N HIS A 33 6.37 5.82 -23.40
CA HIS A 33 6.54 4.56 -22.68
C HIS A 33 5.39 3.59 -22.95
N ASP A 34 5.70 2.29 -22.94
CA ASP A 34 4.68 1.24 -23.00
C ASP A 34 3.74 1.32 -21.79
N GLY A 35 2.42 1.24 -22.03
CA GLY A 35 1.43 1.50 -20.99
C GLY A 35 1.52 2.93 -20.45
N PRO A 36 1.48 3.96 -21.32
CA PRO A 36 1.89 5.33 -20.99
C PRO A 36 1.13 5.94 -19.80
N TYR A 37 -0.11 5.48 -19.59
CA TYR A 37 -1.01 5.96 -18.55
C TYR A 37 -1.22 4.97 -17.39
N LEU A 38 -0.49 3.85 -17.33
CA LEU A 38 -0.50 2.99 -16.14
C LEU A 38 0.23 3.68 -15.00
N THR A 39 -0.37 3.69 -13.81
CA THR A 39 0.26 4.26 -12.62
C THR A 39 1.11 3.20 -11.92
N ASP A 40 2.43 3.33 -12.01
CA ASP A 40 3.38 2.44 -11.34
C ASP A 40 3.74 2.89 -9.93
N THR A 41 3.46 4.15 -9.61
CA THR A 41 3.56 4.72 -8.26
C THR A 41 2.16 5.19 -7.84
N ILE A 42 1.68 4.69 -6.71
CA ILE A 42 0.39 5.07 -6.13
C ILE A 42 0.62 5.25 -4.64
N ILE A 43 0.58 6.50 -4.16
CA ILE A 43 0.82 6.82 -2.75
C ILE A 43 -0.30 7.73 -2.26
N ILE A 44 -0.95 7.38 -1.15
CA ILE A 44 -1.78 8.33 -0.41
C ILE A 44 -0.86 9.06 0.57
N ALA A 45 -0.66 10.36 0.34
CA ALA A 45 -0.12 11.27 1.34
C ALA A 45 -1.27 11.80 2.18
N SER A 46 -1.33 11.33 3.42
CA SER A 46 -2.38 11.68 4.37
C SER A 46 -1.79 12.58 5.44
N PHE A 47 -2.43 13.70 5.73
CA PHE A 47 -1.91 14.73 6.63
C PHE A 47 -2.95 15.08 7.68
N ASP A 48 -2.53 15.00 8.95
CA ASP A 48 -3.28 15.47 10.12
C ASP A 48 -2.67 16.82 10.55
N PRO A 49 -3.31 17.96 10.21
CA PRO A 49 -2.78 19.29 10.50
C PRO A 49 -2.73 19.61 11.99
N GLU A 50 -3.63 19.05 12.80
CA GLU A 50 -3.68 19.30 14.24
C GLU A 50 -2.54 18.56 14.96
N LYS A 51 -2.36 17.27 14.66
CA LYS A 51 -1.27 16.45 15.22
C LYS A 51 0.08 16.71 14.56
N LYS A 52 0.11 17.48 13.46
CA LYS A 52 1.30 17.69 12.58
C LYS A 52 1.95 16.37 12.16
N LYS A 53 1.13 15.38 11.79
CA LYS A 53 1.58 14.05 11.36
C LYS A 53 1.26 13.80 9.90
N VAL A 54 2.15 13.11 9.19
CA VAL A 54 1.93 12.67 7.81
C VAL A 54 2.03 11.16 7.76
N ALA A 55 1.16 10.51 7.00
CA ALA A 55 1.32 9.13 6.61
C ALA A 55 1.49 9.04 5.09
N LEU A 56 2.56 8.38 4.65
CA LEU A 56 2.78 8.00 3.26
C LEU A 56 2.40 6.53 3.12
N ILE A 57 1.28 6.28 2.44
CA ILE A 57 0.69 4.95 2.29
C ILE A 57 0.85 4.52 0.82
N SER A 58 1.83 3.68 0.56
CA SER A 58 2.06 3.10 -0.77
C SER A 58 1.07 1.97 -1.04
N ILE A 59 0.38 2.08 -2.17
CA ILE A 59 -0.57 1.08 -2.68
C ILE A 59 0.13 0.31 -3.80
N PRO A 60 0.16 -1.03 -3.74
CA PRO A 60 0.79 -1.81 -4.77
C PRO A 60 -0.06 -1.75 -6.04
N ARG A 61 0.60 -1.46 -7.16
CA ARG A 61 -0.04 -1.24 -8.48
C ARG A 61 -0.89 -2.43 -8.97
N ASP A 62 -0.57 -3.62 -8.49
CA ASP A 62 -1.20 -4.90 -8.84
C ASP A 62 -2.38 -5.26 -7.92
N LEU A 63 -2.77 -4.38 -6.99
CA LEU A 63 -3.96 -4.55 -6.14
C LEU A 63 -5.23 -4.65 -7.00
N LEU A 64 -5.98 -5.74 -6.82
CA LEU A 64 -7.25 -5.96 -7.52
C LEU A 64 -8.36 -5.13 -6.86
N VAL A 65 -8.96 -4.22 -7.62
CA VAL A 65 -10.01 -3.31 -7.16
C VAL A 65 -11.17 -3.28 -8.14
N LEU A 66 -12.35 -2.88 -7.66
CA LEU A 66 -13.50 -2.64 -8.52
C LEU A 66 -13.36 -1.27 -9.17
N ILE A 67 -13.22 -1.23 -10.50
CA ILE A 67 -13.22 0.01 -11.28
C ILE A 67 -14.61 0.17 -11.92
N PRO A 68 -15.32 1.29 -11.71
CA PRO A 68 -16.62 1.56 -12.34
C PRO A 68 -16.58 1.31 -13.85
N ASP A 69 -17.61 0.66 -14.39
CA ASP A 69 -17.75 0.28 -15.82
C ASP A 69 -16.72 -0.72 -16.38
N TYR A 70 -15.64 -1.02 -15.64
CA TYR A 70 -14.57 -1.94 -16.06
C TYR A 70 -14.49 -3.23 -15.23
N GLY A 71 -15.19 -3.30 -14.09
CA GLY A 71 -15.18 -4.45 -13.20
C GLY A 71 -13.88 -4.59 -12.39
N TRP A 72 -13.59 -5.80 -11.92
CA TRP A 72 -12.38 -6.08 -11.14
C TRP A 72 -11.13 -6.02 -12.02
N ARG A 73 -10.22 -5.10 -11.68
CA ARG A 73 -8.99 -4.82 -12.44
C ARG A 73 -7.89 -4.39 -11.47
N LYS A 74 -6.64 -4.53 -11.90
CA LYS A 74 -5.50 -3.94 -11.18
C LYS A 74 -5.69 -2.43 -11.04
N VAL A 75 -5.42 -1.90 -9.85
CA VAL A 75 -5.63 -0.48 -9.51
C VAL A 75 -4.85 0.46 -10.43
N ASN A 76 -3.70 0.03 -10.97
CA ASN A 76 -2.92 0.83 -11.89
C ASN A 76 -3.61 1.16 -13.22
N HIS A 77 -4.65 0.40 -13.58
CA HIS A 77 -5.46 0.69 -14.75
C HIS A 77 -6.45 1.83 -14.54
N ALA A 78 -6.77 2.21 -13.30
CA ALA A 78 -7.78 3.25 -13.04
C ALA A 78 -7.44 4.57 -13.73
N ASN A 79 -6.17 4.98 -13.71
CA ASN A 79 -5.73 6.15 -14.44
C ASN A 79 -5.84 5.98 -15.97
N ALA A 80 -5.35 4.84 -16.50
CA ALA A 80 -5.38 4.58 -17.93
C ALA A 80 -6.81 4.53 -18.50
N PHE A 81 -7.75 3.92 -17.77
CA PHE A 81 -9.15 3.88 -18.14
C PHE A 81 -9.83 5.24 -18.08
N GLY A 82 -9.46 6.08 -17.10
CA GLY A 82 -9.96 7.45 -17.03
C GLY A 82 -9.51 8.26 -18.23
N GLU A 83 -8.21 8.21 -18.57
CA GLU A 83 -7.67 8.87 -19.78
C GLU A 83 -8.29 8.35 -21.07
N SER A 84 -8.50 7.03 -21.18
CA SER A 84 -9.12 6.41 -22.36
C SER A 84 -10.61 6.74 -22.51
N SER A 85 -11.33 6.89 -21.39
CA SER A 85 -12.75 7.28 -21.39
C SER A 85 -12.91 8.74 -21.77
N GLN A 86 -12.11 9.61 -21.16
CA GLN A 86 -12.10 11.04 -21.42
C GLN A 86 -10.71 11.60 -21.08
N PRO A 87 -9.98 12.15 -22.08
CA PRO A 87 -8.66 12.72 -21.84
C PRO A 87 -8.67 13.74 -20.69
N GLY A 88 -7.72 13.60 -19.77
CA GLY A 88 -7.61 14.41 -18.55
C GLY A 88 -8.34 13.86 -17.33
N GLN A 89 -9.15 12.79 -17.46
CA GLN A 89 -9.89 12.21 -16.32
C GLN A 89 -9.16 11.06 -15.61
N GLY A 90 -7.93 10.72 -16.00
CA GLY A 90 -7.20 9.60 -15.39
C GLY A 90 -7.03 9.74 -13.88
N GLY A 91 -6.53 10.89 -13.44
CA GLY A 91 -6.33 11.17 -12.02
C GLY A 91 -7.63 11.19 -11.22
N VAL A 92 -8.72 11.68 -11.83
CA VAL A 92 -10.06 11.75 -11.22
C VAL A 92 -10.65 10.36 -11.01
N LEU A 93 -10.55 9.47 -12.00
CA LEU A 93 -11.02 8.09 -11.85
C LEU A 93 -10.18 7.33 -10.81
N ALA A 94 -8.85 7.45 -10.85
CA ALA A 94 -7.97 6.83 -9.87
C ALA A 94 -8.27 7.31 -8.44
N LYS A 95 -8.45 8.62 -8.25
CA LYS A 95 -8.89 9.23 -6.98
C LYS A 95 -10.21 8.64 -6.48
N THR A 96 -11.21 8.52 -7.35
CA THR A 96 -12.52 7.93 -7.00
C THR A 96 -12.39 6.45 -6.59
N VAL A 97 -11.72 5.63 -7.40
CA VAL A 97 -11.54 4.19 -7.15
C VAL A 97 -10.82 3.95 -5.83
N ILE A 98 -9.72 4.67 -5.58
CA ILE A 98 -8.95 4.54 -4.34
C ILE A 98 -9.76 5.03 -3.14
N SER A 99 -10.48 6.15 -3.27
CA SER A 99 -11.32 6.65 -2.19
C SER A 99 -12.39 5.63 -1.75
N GLN A 100 -13.08 5.01 -2.72
CA GLN A 100 -14.09 3.98 -2.47
C GLN A 100 -13.48 2.70 -1.89
N THR A 101 -12.38 2.21 -2.47
CA THR A 101 -11.71 0.98 -2.04
C THR A 101 -11.22 1.09 -0.60
N PHE A 102 -10.57 2.19 -0.25
CA PHE A 102 -9.93 2.39 1.05
C PHE A 102 -10.85 3.06 2.07
N GLY A 103 -12.10 3.38 1.70
CA GLY A 103 -13.05 4.04 2.60
C GLY A 103 -12.49 5.33 3.21
N LEU A 104 -11.67 6.04 2.44
CA LEU A 104 -10.94 7.24 2.85
C LEU A 104 -11.20 8.34 1.81
N PRO A 105 -11.76 9.50 2.18
CA PRO A 105 -11.90 10.63 1.27
C PRO A 105 -10.54 11.03 0.70
N ILE A 106 -10.41 11.13 -0.62
CA ILE A 106 -9.20 11.65 -1.28
C ILE A 106 -9.55 13.05 -1.81
N HIS A 107 -8.98 14.08 -1.21
CA HIS A 107 -9.34 15.47 -1.49
C HIS A 107 -8.68 15.99 -2.75
N TYR A 108 -7.40 15.62 -2.95
CA TYR A 108 -6.60 16.09 -4.07
C TYR A 108 -5.85 14.94 -4.74
N TYR A 109 -5.41 15.15 -5.97
CA TYR A 109 -4.44 14.27 -6.62
C TYR A 109 -3.33 15.05 -7.32
N VAL A 110 -2.19 14.40 -7.46
CA VAL A 110 -1.06 14.87 -8.25
C VAL A 110 -0.61 13.69 -9.12
N ARG A 111 -0.68 13.84 -10.43
CA ARG A 111 -0.21 12.86 -11.41
C ARG A 111 0.96 13.44 -12.18
N LEU A 112 2.08 12.72 -12.17
CA LEU A 112 3.33 13.15 -12.77
C LEU A 112 3.90 12.03 -13.65
N ASP A 113 4.42 12.39 -14.82
CA ASP A 113 5.20 11.45 -15.64
C ASP A 113 6.70 11.51 -15.36
N PHE A 114 7.47 10.61 -15.98
CA PHE A 114 8.92 10.56 -15.80
C PHE A 114 9.64 11.85 -16.21
N ALA A 115 9.20 12.52 -17.28
CA ALA A 115 9.84 13.75 -17.75
C ALA A 115 9.57 14.91 -16.76
N GLY A 116 8.35 15.01 -16.25
CA GLY A 116 7.99 15.94 -15.19
C GLY A 116 8.80 15.71 -13.92
N PHE A 117 8.95 14.45 -13.49
CA PHE A 117 9.76 14.08 -12.34
C PHE A 117 11.23 14.55 -12.47
N VAL A 118 11.88 14.19 -13.57
CA VAL A 118 13.28 14.58 -13.84
C VAL A 118 13.41 16.11 -13.79
N LYS A 119 12.50 16.81 -14.47
CA LYS A 119 12.51 18.28 -14.56
C LYS A 119 12.32 18.96 -13.21
N ILE A 120 11.46 18.43 -12.33
CA ILE A 120 11.30 18.94 -10.96
C ILE A 120 12.62 18.82 -10.21
N ILE A 121 13.21 17.62 -10.17
CA ILE A 121 14.45 17.36 -9.42
C ILE A 121 15.62 18.21 -9.94
N ASP A 122 15.77 18.33 -11.26
CA ASP A 122 16.81 19.15 -11.87
C ASP A 122 16.62 20.64 -11.58
N THR A 123 15.38 21.13 -11.57
CA THR A 123 15.07 22.54 -11.23
C THR A 123 15.41 22.85 -9.78
N LEU A 124 15.29 21.86 -8.89
CA LEU A 124 15.74 21.96 -7.50
C LEU A 124 17.28 21.87 -7.37
N GLY A 125 17.99 21.57 -8.46
CA GLY A 125 19.44 21.37 -8.47
C GLY A 125 19.86 20.01 -7.89
N GLY A 126 18.99 19.00 -7.99
CA GLY A 126 19.15 17.66 -7.46
C GLY A 126 18.69 17.50 -6.00
N VAL A 127 18.58 16.25 -5.56
CA VAL A 127 18.19 15.87 -4.20
C VAL A 127 19.29 15.05 -3.53
N THR A 128 19.45 15.21 -2.22
CA THR A 128 20.41 14.44 -1.42
C THR A 128 19.69 13.28 -0.75
N ILE A 129 20.14 12.05 -0.98
CA ILE A 129 19.52 10.83 -0.48
C ILE A 129 20.58 10.01 0.26
N ASN A 130 20.22 9.51 1.44
CA ASN A 130 20.99 8.48 2.12
C ASN A 130 20.50 7.10 1.64
N VAL A 131 21.35 6.41 0.89
CA VAL A 131 21.14 5.07 0.37
C VAL A 131 21.58 4.09 1.46
N ASP A 132 20.64 3.31 2.02
CA ASP A 132 20.91 2.48 3.21
C ASP A 132 21.63 1.17 2.86
N ASN A 133 21.36 0.63 1.67
CA ASN A 133 21.88 -0.62 1.15
C ASN A 133 22.36 -0.42 -0.29
N ILE A 134 23.33 -1.22 -0.72
CA ILE A 134 23.79 -1.22 -2.11
C ILE A 134 22.61 -1.55 -3.03
N LEU A 135 22.44 -0.76 -4.08
CA LEU A 135 21.54 -1.05 -5.19
C LEU A 135 22.37 -1.59 -6.35
N ASP A 136 22.22 -2.88 -6.65
CA ASP A 136 22.93 -3.55 -7.74
C ASP A 136 21.91 -4.21 -8.69
N ASP A 137 21.53 -3.50 -9.76
CA ASP A 137 20.52 -3.91 -10.74
C ASP A 137 21.16 -4.06 -12.13
N GLU A 138 21.54 -5.29 -12.48
CA GLU A 138 22.11 -5.64 -13.79
C GLU A 138 21.08 -5.63 -14.94
N HIS A 139 19.79 -5.55 -14.61
CA HIS A 139 18.68 -5.66 -15.55
C HIS A 139 17.84 -4.38 -15.58
N TYR A 140 18.46 -3.22 -15.32
CA TYR A 140 17.76 -1.95 -15.41
C TYR A 140 17.46 -1.63 -16.89
N PRO A 141 16.20 -1.38 -17.28
CA PRO A 141 15.83 -1.22 -18.69
C PRO A 141 16.38 0.08 -19.29
N VAL A 142 17.04 -0.04 -20.44
CA VAL A 142 17.52 1.11 -21.22
C VAL A 142 16.33 1.75 -21.94
N LYS A 143 16.16 3.06 -21.75
CA LYS A 143 15.09 3.83 -22.39
C LYS A 143 15.17 3.70 -23.92
N GLY A 144 14.05 3.38 -24.55
CA GLY A 144 13.93 3.20 -26.01
C GLY A 144 14.40 1.84 -26.53
N LYS A 145 14.83 0.93 -25.64
CA LYS A 145 15.23 -0.44 -25.98
C LYS A 145 14.36 -1.49 -25.30
N GLU A 146 13.17 -1.11 -24.84
CA GLU A 146 12.25 -1.96 -24.09
C GLU A 146 11.82 -3.22 -24.87
N ASN A 147 11.77 -3.12 -26.20
CA ASN A 147 11.45 -4.21 -27.14
C ASN A 147 12.68 -4.92 -27.72
N ALA A 148 13.90 -4.56 -27.31
CA ALA A 148 15.10 -5.25 -27.77
C ALA A 148 15.15 -6.68 -27.22
N THR A 149 15.53 -7.65 -28.05
CA THR A 149 15.66 -9.07 -27.65
C THR A 149 17.08 -9.45 -27.25
N THR A 150 18.00 -8.48 -27.26
CA THR A 150 19.43 -8.65 -27.02
C THR A 150 19.86 -8.07 -25.67
N SER A 151 21.13 -8.29 -25.30
CA SER A 151 21.75 -7.72 -24.10
C SER A 151 21.73 -6.18 -24.06
N GLU A 152 21.43 -5.51 -25.17
CA GLU A 152 21.31 -4.04 -25.23
C GLU A 152 20.05 -3.51 -24.52
N ARG A 153 19.11 -4.39 -24.16
CA ARG A 153 17.88 -4.04 -23.44
C ARG A 153 18.15 -3.48 -22.04
N TYR A 154 19.25 -3.89 -21.43
CA TYR A 154 19.54 -3.62 -20.03
C TYR A 154 20.88 -2.88 -19.85
N GLU A 155 20.91 -2.00 -18.87
CA GLU A 155 22.12 -1.38 -18.33
C GLU A 155 22.31 -1.82 -16.87
N HIS A 156 23.56 -1.75 -16.41
CA HIS A 156 23.88 -2.01 -15.01
C HIS A 156 23.74 -0.72 -14.21
N LEU A 157 22.75 -0.68 -13.31
CA LEU A 157 22.59 0.37 -12.32
C LEU A 157 23.22 -0.07 -11.01
N TYR A 158 24.32 0.57 -10.64
CA TYR A 158 25.03 0.33 -9.39
C TYR A 158 25.08 1.61 -8.53
N ILE A 159 24.64 1.52 -7.28
CA ILE A 159 24.67 2.62 -6.31
C ILE A 159 25.17 2.07 -4.97
N GLU A 160 26.23 2.67 -4.47
CA GLU A 160 26.78 2.31 -3.17
C GLU A 160 25.89 2.76 -2.01
N LYS A 161 26.10 2.16 -0.85
CA LYS A 161 25.54 2.66 0.41
C LYS A 161 26.21 4.00 0.76
N GLY A 162 25.41 4.98 1.17
CA GLY A 162 25.90 6.25 1.67
C GLY A 162 25.06 7.45 1.22
N VAL A 163 25.57 8.65 1.46
CA VAL A 163 24.91 9.89 1.07
C VAL A 163 25.31 10.25 -0.35
N HIS A 164 24.32 10.34 -1.23
CA HIS A 164 24.52 10.72 -2.62
C HIS A 164 23.66 11.92 -2.99
N LYS A 165 24.17 12.73 -3.91
CA LYS A 165 23.38 13.76 -4.58
C LYS A 165 22.94 13.23 -5.95
N PHE A 166 21.64 13.10 -6.15
CA PHE A 166 21.07 12.65 -7.41
C PHE A 166 20.50 13.83 -8.19
N ASP A 167 20.84 13.90 -9.47
CA ASP A 167 20.08 14.68 -10.45
C ASP A 167 18.77 13.96 -10.80
N GLY A 168 17.95 14.55 -11.67
CA GLY A 168 16.64 14.03 -12.02
C GLY A 168 16.71 12.66 -12.67
N GLU A 169 17.67 12.43 -13.58
CA GLU A 169 17.82 11.15 -14.26
C GLU A 169 18.22 10.04 -13.29
N PHE A 170 19.21 10.28 -12.43
CA PHE A 170 19.67 9.28 -11.48
C PHE A 170 18.63 9.03 -10.38
N ALA A 171 17.93 10.07 -9.91
CA ALA A 171 16.81 9.91 -8.99
C ALA A 171 15.69 9.08 -9.62
N LEU A 172 15.43 9.25 -10.93
CA LEU A 172 14.43 8.48 -11.65
C LEU A 172 14.84 7.00 -11.73
N LYS A 173 16.10 6.71 -12.07
CA LYS A 173 16.64 5.34 -12.07
C LYS A 173 16.50 4.68 -10.70
N TYR A 174 16.85 5.41 -9.63
CA TYR A 174 16.74 4.95 -8.25
C TYR A 174 15.31 4.54 -7.84
N VAL A 175 14.30 5.34 -8.19
CA VAL A 175 12.89 5.04 -7.84
C VAL A 175 12.21 4.04 -8.79
N ARG A 176 12.83 3.75 -9.95
CA ARG A 176 12.33 2.81 -10.94
C ARG A 176 12.94 1.42 -10.87
N SER A 177 14.16 1.27 -10.34
CA SER A 177 14.81 -0.04 -10.21
C SER A 177 13.92 -1.02 -9.45
N ARG A 178 13.89 -2.27 -9.91
CA ARG A 178 13.06 -3.36 -9.39
C ARG A 178 13.78 -4.71 -9.38
N GLN A 179 14.80 -4.88 -10.21
CA GLN A 179 15.50 -6.15 -10.40
C GLN A 179 16.86 -6.17 -9.72
N ALA A 180 17.06 -5.26 -8.77
CA ALA A 180 18.25 -5.24 -7.95
C ALA A 180 18.44 -6.56 -7.19
N ARG A 181 19.69 -6.94 -6.96
CA ARG A 181 20.02 -8.13 -6.18
C ARG A 181 19.67 -7.93 -4.71
N GLY A 182 19.29 -9.03 -4.05
CA GLY A 182 19.04 -9.06 -2.61
C GLY A 182 17.79 -8.28 -2.18
N ILE A 183 17.87 -7.63 -1.02
CA ILE A 183 16.72 -7.00 -0.35
C ILE A 183 16.16 -5.78 -1.10
N GLU A 184 16.94 -5.20 -2.02
CA GLU A 184 16.56 -4.02 -2.80
C GLU A 184 15.78 -4.35 -4.09
N GLY A 185 15.63 -5.64 -4.41
CA GLY A 185 14.98 -6.19 -5.61
C GLY A 185 13.47 -6.43 -5.50
N SER A 186 12.80 -5.76 -4.56
CA SER A 186 11.36 -5.94 -4.34
C SER A 186 10.58 -4.68 -4.66
N ASP A 187 9.29 -4.84 -4.98
CA ASP A 187 8.37 -3.71 -5.11
C ASP A 187 8.24 -2.91 -3.80
N PHE A 188 8.37 -3.59 -2.66
CA PHE A 188 8.44 -2.98 -1.34
C PHE A 188 9.67 -2.07 -1.20
N ALA A 189 10.86 -2.55 -1.52
CA ALA A 189 12.07 -1.73 -1.50
C ALA A 189 11.96 -0.53 -2.45
N ARG A 190 11.37 -0.74 -3.65
CA ARG A 190 11.08 0.35 -4.58
C ARG A 190 10.13 1.41 -3.96
N SER A 191 9.04 0.99 -3.31
CA SER A 191 8.13 1.93 -2.63
C SER A 191 8.84 2.72 -1.51
N GLN A 192 9.74 2.08 -0.75
CA GLN A 192 10.55 2.80 0.25
C GLN A 192 11.48 3.83 -0.40
N ARG A 193 12.14 3.48 -1.50
CA ARG A 193 12.98 4.41 -2.27
C ARG A 193 12.16 5.61 -2.76
N GLN A 194 10.97 5.39 -3.30
CA GLN A 194 10.04 6.45 -3.72
C GLN A 194 9.69 7.39 -2.57
N GLN A 195 9.36 6.85 -1.39
CA GLN A 195 9.08 7.66 -0.21
C GLN A 195 10.31 8.45 0.27
N LYS A 196 11.51 7.86 0.24
CA LYS A 196 12.77 8.58 0.54
C LYS A 196 13.01 9.74 -0.42
N VAL A 197 12.80 9.53 -1.72
CA VAL A 197 12.94 10.61 -2.71
C VAL A 197 11.90 11.70 -2.49
N LEU A 198 10.66 11.36 -2.14
CA LEU A 198 9.63 12.34 -1.78
C LEU A 198 10.06 13.19 -0.58
N LEU A 199 10.62 12.58 0.46
CA LEU A 199 11.14 13.30 1.63
C LEU A 199 12.35 14.16 1.27
N ALA A 200 13.32 13.63 0.53
CA ALA A 200 14.48 14.40 0.08
C ALA A 200 14.05 15.60 -0.79
N THR A 201 12.99 15.43 -1.59
CA THR A 201 12.40 16.51 -2.39
C THR A 201 11.75 17.56 -1.50
N LYS A 202 10.97 17.16 -0.49
CA LYS A 202 10.40 18.08 0.52
C LYS A 202 11.51 18.90 1.19
N GLU A 203 12.53 18.24 1.73
CA GLU A 203 13.65 18.91 2.40
C GLU A 203 14.41 19.83 1.45
N LYS A 204 14.55 19.43 0.19
CA LYS A 204 15.17 20.29 -0.82
C LYS A 204 14.35 21.54 -1.09
N ILE A 205 13.02 21.41 -1.21
CA ILE A 205 12.13 22.56 -1.41
C ILE A 205 12.19 23.51 -0.19
N LEU A 206 12.19 22.98 1.04
CA LEU A 206 12.25 23.77 2.28
C LEU A 206 13.61 24.47 2.47
N SER A 207 14.71 23.76 2.22
CA SER A 207 16.08 24.32 2.35
C SER A 207 16.41 25.34 1.28
N PHE A 208 15.79 25.23 0.11
CA PHE A 208 15.75 26.31 -0.87
C PHE A 208 14.79 27.40 -0.36
N GLY A 209 15.14 28.11 0.72
CA GLY A 209 14.32 29.19 1.31
C GLY A 209 13.91 30.30 0.31
N THR A 210 14.45 30.28 -0.91
CA THR A 210 14.08 31.10 -2.07
C THR A 210 12.93 30.55 -2.93
N LEU A 211 12.49 29.29 -2.77
CA LEU A 211 11.30 28.71 -3.39
C LEU A 211 9.99 29.11 -2.69
N ILE A 212 10.05 29.68 -1.49
CA ILE A 212 8.90 30.36 -0.87
C ILE A 212 8.50 31.63 -1.67
N ASN A 213 9.25 31.98 -2.72
CA ASN A 213 8.83 32.99 -3.69
C ASN A 213 7.74 32.41 -4.64
N PRO A 214 6.49 32.92 -4.60
CA PRO A 214 5.40 32.46 -5.45
C PRO A 214 5.74 32.47 -6.95
N TYR A 215 6.60 33.39 -7.39
CA TYR A 215 7.04 33.47 -8.79
C TYR A 215 7.83 32.24 -9.23
N ARG A 216 8.70 31.69 -8.36
CA ARG A 216 9.51 30.51 -8.70
C ARG A 216 8.67 29.23 -8.71
N ILE A 217 7.72 29.11 -7.77
CA ILE A 217 6.75 28.01 -7.76
C ILE A 217 5.90 28.06 -9.03
N SER A 218 5.35 29.24 -9.38
CA SER A 218 4.61 29.41 -10.63
C SER A 218 5.45 29.02 -11.84
N LYS A 219 6.70 29.49 -11.93
CA LYS A 219 7.59 29.15 -13.06
C LYS A 219 7.90 27.65 -13.13
N LEU A 220 8.09 26.99 -11.98
CA LEU A 220 8.27 25.54 -11.93
C LEU A 220 7.01 24.82 -12.43
N MET A 221 5.84 25.22 -11.93
CA MET A 221 4.54 24.70 -12.35
C MET A 221 4.30 24.86 -13.85
N ASP A 222 4.56 26.05 -14.40
CA ASP A 222 4.46 26.32 -15.83
C ASP A 222 5.41 25.41 -16.62
N ALA A 223 6.63 25.24 -16.14
CA ALA A 223 7.64 24.43 -16.79
C ALA A 223 7.28 22.93 -16.80
N VAL A 224 6.55 22.43 -15.80
CA VAL A 224 6.17 21.00 -15.71
C VAL A 224 4.71 20.73 -16.08
N SER A 225 3.95 21.77 -16.43
CA SER A 225 2.51 21.71 -16.70
C SER A 225 2.10 20.66 -17.74
N ALA A 226 2.92 20.45 -18.79
CA ALA A 226 2.67 19.42 -19.81
C ALA A 226 2.80 17.97 -19.28
N HIS A 227 3.45 17.80 -18.13
CA HIS A 227 3.78 16.51 -17.52
C HIS A 227 3.06 16.29 -16.18
N LEU A 228 2.27 17.28 -15.74
CA LEU A 228 1.66 17.35 -14.42
C LEU A 228 0.15 17.58 -14.57
N ALA A 229 -0.64 16.68 -14.00
CA ALA A 229 -2.07 16.85 -13.83
C ALA A 229 -2.42 16.87 -12.35
N THR A 230 -3.21 17.86 -11.92
CA THR A 230 -3.65 18.00 -10.53
C THR A 230 -4.95 18.77 -10.48
N ASP A 231 -5.74 18.55 -9.42
CA ASP A 231 -6.93 19.34 -9.09
C ASP A 231 -6.63 20.43 -8.03
N PHE A 232 -5.37 20.65 -7.67
CA PHE A 232 -4.97 21.76 -6.81
C PHE A 232 -5.05 23.12 -7.53
N GLU A 233 -5.61 24.11 -6.85
CA GLU A 233 -5.41 25.52 -7.16
C GLU A 233 -4.09 26.03 -6.56
N PHE A 234 -3.51 27.08 -7.17
CA PHE A 234 -2.21 27.61 -6.72
C PHE A 234 -2.19 28.02 -5.23
N TRP A 235 -3.27 28.63 -4.72
CA TRP A 235 -3.33 29.02 -3.31
C TRP A 235 -3.40 27.81 -2.36
N GLU A 236 -3.98 26.69 -2.80
CA GLU A 236 -4.04 25.45 -2.03
C GLU A 236 -2.65 24.83 -1.91
N ILE A 237 -1.85 24.85 -2.99
CA ILE A 237 -0.45 24.44 -2.96
C ILE A 237 0.33 25.28 -1.94
N MET A 238 0.13 26.60 -1.94
CA MET A 238 0.78 27.51 -1.00
C MET A 238 0.35 27.24 0.46
N ARG A 239 -0.95 26.98 0.69
CA ARG A 239 -1.48 26.63 2.02
C ARG A 239 -0.91 25.31 2.51
N LEU A 240 -0.89 24.28 1.65
CA LEU A 240 -0.32 22.97 1.95
C LEU A 240 1.17 23.06 2.28
N PHE A 241 1.93 23.87 1.54
CA PHE A 241 3.34 24.12 1.84
C PHE A 241 3.53 24.77 3.22
N LYS A 242 2.73 25.79 3.55
CA LYS A 242 2.76 26.46 4.87
C LYS A 242 2.41 25.50 6.02
N LEU A 243 1.50 24.56 5.79
CA LEU A 243 1.17 23.53 6.78
C LEU A 243 2.28 22.46 6.89
N GLY A 244 2.91 22.12 5.76
CA GLY A 244 3.95 21.10 5.64
C GLY A 244 5.32 21.47 6.22
N GLN A 245 5.63 22.76 6.31
CA GLN A 245 6.94 23.25 6.77
C GLN A 245 7.23 22.91 8.25
N ASP A 246 6.19 22.76 9.07
CA ASP A 246 6.30 22.50 10.51
C ASP A 246 6.37 21.00 10.84
N ILE A 247 6.32 20.14 9.83
CA ILE A 247 6.24 18.69 10.02
C ILE A 247 7.64 18.13 10.16
N ASP A 248 7.96 17.67 11.35
CA ASP A 248 9.19 16.94 11.64
C ASP A 248 9.20 15.58 10.92
N GLN A 249 10.36 15.17 10.43
CA GLN A 249 10.58 13.88 9.79
C GLN A 249 10.17 12.70 10.68
N GLN A 250 10.35 12.83 12.01
CA GLN A 250 9.95 11.78 12.96
C GLN A 250 8.43 11.59 13.07
N ASN A 251 7.64 12.57 12.61
CA ASN A 251 6.17 12.51 12.59
C ASN A 251 5.63 11.98 11.25
N ILE A 252 6.51 11.42 10.40
CA ILE A 252 6.14 10.82 9.12
C ILE A 252 6.06 9.30 9.29
N ILE A 253 4.85 8.78 9.13
CA ILE A 253 4.54 7.35 9.16
C ILE A 253 4.68 6.81 7.74
N HIS A 254 5.41 5.72 7.60
CA HIS A 254 5.58 5.00 6.35
C HIS A 254 4.78 3.71 6.39
N ARG A 255 3.82 3.56 5.48
CA ARG A 255 3.07 2.31 5.29
C ARG A 255 3.21 1.87 3.84
N VAL A 256 3.55 0.61 3.64
CA VAL A 256 3.52 -0.03 2.34
C VAL A 256 2.63 -1.26 2.48
N PHE A 257 1.64 -1.40 1.60
CA PHE A 257 0.89 -2.65 1.48
C PHE A 257 1.60 -3.56 0.48
N ASP A 258 1.84 -4.80 0.87
CA ASP A 258 2.54 -5.83 0.09
C ASP A 258 1.91 -7.21 0.34
N ASP A 259 2.53 -8.32 -0.07
CA ASP A 259 2.09 -9.68 0.20
C ASP A 259 2.87 -10.37 1.34
N SER A 260 3.53 -9.59 2.21
CA SER A 260 4.23 -10.16 3.36
C SER A 260 3.25 -10.87 4.32
N PRO A 261 3.73 -11.82 5.15
CA PRO A 261 2.88 -12.55 6.10
C PRO A 261 2.04 -11.62 7.00
N ASP A 262 2.61 -10.49 7.43
CA ASP A 262 1.97 -9.51 8.31
C ASP A 262 1.14 -8.44 7.58
N SER A 263 1.11 -8.46 6.24
CA SER A 263 0.27 -7.56 5.44
C SER A 263 -1.18 -8.04 5.37
N PRO A 264 -2.19 -7.16 5.25
CA PRO A 264 -3.57 -7.58 5.00
C PRO A 264 -3.83 -8.11 3.58
N LEU A 265 -2.81 -8.13 2.70
CA LEU A 265 -2.94 -8.62 1.32
C LEU A 265 -2.13 -9.89 1.10
N TYR A 266 -2.56 -10.69 0.14
CA TYR A 266 -1.83 -11.86 -0.37
C TYR A 266 -1.77 -11.79 -1.90
N SER A 267 -0.76 -12.42 -2.49
CA SER A 267 -0.62 -12.53 -3.95
C SER A 267 -1.30 -13.78 -4.49
N THR A 268 -1.90 -13.66 -5.68
CA THR A 268 -2.54 -14.76 -6.40
C THR A 268 -2.47 -14.54 -7.91
N ILE A 269 -2.89 -15.53 -8.68
CA ILE A 269 -2.98 -15.48 -10.14
C ILE A 269 -4.45 -15.63 -10.51
N THR A 270 -4.99 -14.67 -11.26
CA THR A 270 -6.36 -14.72 -11.76
C THR A 270 -6.55 -15.85 -12.78
N ALA A 271 -7.79 -16.21 -13.09
CA ALA A 271 -8.09 -17.28 -14.05
C ALA A 271 -7.50 -17.04 -15.46
N ASP A 272 -7.29 -15.79 -15.84
CA ASP A 272 -6.64 -15.35 -17.08
C ASP A 272 -5.11 -15.21 -16.98
N GLY A 273 -4.51 -15.62 -15.85
CA GLY A 273 -3.06 -15.69 -15.69
C GLY A 273 -2.40 -14.40 -15.20
N ALA A 274 -3.16 -13.40 -14.75
CA ALA A 274 -2.59 -12.15 -14.25
C ALA A 274 -2.22 -12.27 -12.77
N PHE A 275 -0.97 -11.94 -12.43
CA PHE A 275 -0.55 -11.76 -11.03
C PHE A 275 -1.28 -10.57 -10.42
N VAL A 276 -1.93 -10.75 -9.27
CA VAL A 276 -2.67 -9.71 -8.55
C VAL A 276 -2.47 -9.81 -7.04
N LEU A 277 -2.80 -8.74 -6.33
CA LEU A 277 -2.91 -8.73 -4.87
C LEU A 277 -4.38 -8.61 -4.47
N GLU A 278 -4.80 -9.39 -3.50
CA GLU A 278 -6.15 -9.38 -2.96
C GLU A 278 -6.14 -9.30 -1.42
N PRO A 279 -7.20 -8.76 -0.78
CA PRO A 279 -7.30 -8.76 0.66
C PRO A 279 -7.47 -10.17 1.24
N LYS A 280 -6.68 -10.51 2.28
CA LYS A 280 -6.80 -11.78 3.03
C LYS A 280 -8.17 -11.95 3.67
N ALA A 281 -8.82 -10.84 4.02
CA ALA A 281 -10.17 -10.82 4.58
C ALA A 281 -11.28 -10.95 3.52
N GLY A 282 -10.96 -11.23 2.24
CA GLY A 282 -11.94 -11.29 1.15
C GLY A 282 -12.60 -9.94 0.81
N ASN A 283 -12.34 -8.90 1.60
CA ASN A 283 -12.76 -7.53 1.36
C ASN A 283 -11.74 -6.54 1.96
N PHE A 284 -11.98 -5.25 1.77
CA PHE A 284 -11.06 -4.20 2.18
C PHE A 284 -11.18 -3.77 3.65
N SER A 285 -11.97 -4.43 4.51
CA SER A 285 -12.26 -3.94 5.87
C SER A 285 -11.00 -3.78 6.74
N GLU A 286 -10.05 -4.72 6.63
CA GLU A 286 -8.78 -4.66 7.35
C GLU A 286 -7.87 -3.53 6.83
N VAL A 287 -7.78 -3.39 5.51
CA VAL A 287 -7.02 -2.33 4.83
C VAL A 287 -7.61 -0.96 5.18
N GLN A 288 -8.93 -0.82 5.12
CA GLN A 288 -9.69 0.38 5.50
C GLN A 288 -9.41 0.74 6.96
N ASN A 289 -9.45 -0.23 7.87
CA ASN A 289 -9.15 0.00 9.28
C ASN A 289 -7.73 0.54 9.48
N ILE A 290 -6.73 -0.03 8.80
CA ILE A 290 -5.34 0.43 8.87
C ILE A 290 -5.21 1.87 8.36
N VAL A 291 -5.79 2.17 7.20
CA VAL A 291 -5.68 3.50 6.58
C VAL A 291 -6.45 4.57 7.36
N GLN A 292 -7.65 4.27 7.85
CA GLN A 292 -8.45 5.19 8.64
C GLN A 292 -7.78 5.53 9.99
N ASN A 293 -7.15 4.54 10.64
CA ASN A 293 -6.55 4.70 11.96
C ASN A 293 -5.02 4.85 11.92
N ILE A 294 -4.43 5.23 10.77
CA ILE A 294 -2.98 5.23 10.57
C ILE A 294 -2.20 6.10 11.58
N PHE A 295 -2.85 7.13 12.15
CA PHE A 295 -2.25 8.02 13.15
C PHE A 295 -2.44 7.56 14.60
N ASP A 296 -3.26 6.53 14.80
CA ASP A 296 -3.68 6.02 16.10
C ASP A 296 -3.44 4.49 16.15
N PRO A 297 -2.17 4.05 16.21
CA PRO A 297 -1.78 2.64 16.04
C PRO A 297 -2.39 1.71 17.11
N GLU A 298 -2.77 2.23 18.27
CA GLU A 298 -3.48 1.48 19.30
C GLU A 298 -4.87 1.00 18.84
N LEU A 299 -5.55 1.78 18.00
CA LEU A 299 -6.84 1.41 17.40
C LEU A 299 -6.66 0.31 16.34
N ILE A 300 -5.53 0.31 15.63
CA ILE A 300 -5.15 -0.77 14.71
C ILE A 300 -4.84 -2.05 15.51
N ALA A 301 -4.04 -1.94 16.57
CA ALA A 301 -3.60 -3.06 17.38
C ALA A 301 -4.73 -3.77 18.16
N LYS A 302 -5.83 -3.08 18.47
CA LYS A 302 -7.05 -3.71 19.02
C LYS A 302 -7.71 -4.71 18.06
N LYS A 303 -7.28 -4.75 16.79
CA LYS A 303 -7.68 -5.73 15.75
C LYS A 303 -6.47 -6.53 15.22
N GLN A 304 -5.52 -6.92 16.09
CA GLN A 304 -4.40 -7.79 15.71
C GLN A 304 -4.86 -9.08 15.01
N PRO A 305 -4.03 -9.65 14.10
CA PRO A 305 -4.34 -10.89 13.40
C PRO A 305 -4.65 -11.99 14.42
N LYS A 306 -5.80 -12.64 14.22
CA LYS A 306 -6.30 -13.69 15.11
C LYS A 306 -5.29 -14.83 15.16
N LYS A 307 -4.87 -15.20 16.36
CA LYS A 307 -3.98 -16.34 16.59
C LYS A 307 -4.76 -17.63 16.50
N ILE A 308 -4.36 -18.51 15.59
CA ILE A 308 -5.07 -19.73 15.26
C ILE A 308 -4.42 -20.93 15.95
N GLU A 309 -5.27 -21.76 16.53
CA GLU A 309 -4.96 -23.13 16.92
C GLU A 309 -5.62 -24.11 15.94
N ILE A 310 -4.84 -25.05 15.40
CA ILE A 310 -5.36 -26.12 14.56
C ILE A 310 -5.21 -27.45 15.28
N GLN A 311 -6.29 -28.21 15.34
CA GLN A 311 -6.31 -29.55 15.91
C GLN A 311 -6.72 -30.59 14.86
N ASN A 312 -5.97 -31.69 14.80
CA ASN A 312 -6.31 -32.83 13.98
C ASN A 312 -7.38 -33.68 14.67
N GLY A 313 -8.63 -33.57 14.23
CA GLY A 313 -9.75 -34.42 14.65
C GLY A 313 -9.92 -35.67 13.77
N THR A 314 -8.94 -36.00 12.95
CA THR A 314 -8.98 -37.14 12.02
C THR A 314 -7.88 -38.16 12.32
N LYS A 315 -7.99 -39.34 11.68
CA LYS A 315 -6.94 -40.37 11.67
C LYS A 315 -5.85 -40.11 10.62
N ILE A 316 -5.94 -39.04 9.83
CA ILE A 316 -5.01 -38.72 8.75
C ILE A 316 -3.77 -38.06 9.37
N PRO A 317 -2.60 -38.70 9.35
CA PRO A 317 -1.39 -38.12 9.95
C PRO A 317 -0.97 -36.85 9.21
N GLY A 318 -0.56 -35.81 9.95
CA GLY A 318 -0.02 -34.58 9.35
C GLY A 318 -1.04 -33.57 8.82
N LEU A 319 -2.34 -33.92 8.76
CA LEU A 319 -3.37 -33.04 8.21
C LEU A 319 -3.39 -31.64 8.85
N ALA A 320 -3.37 -31.55 10.18
CA ALA A 320 -3.33 -30.25 10.86
C ALA A 320 -2.07 -29.43 10.58
N TYR A 321 -0.93 -30.10 10.32
CA TYR A 321 0.30 -29.42 9.92
C TYR A 321 0.20 -28.91 8.48
N GLN A 322 -0.32 -29.71 7.55
CA GLN A 322 -0.57 -29.28 6.17
C GLN A 322 -1.53 -28.08 6.10
N THR A 323 -2.66 -28.15 6.81
CA THR A 323 -3.58 -27.01 6.91
C THR A 323 -2.92 -25.79 7.56
N SER A 324 -2.01 -26.00 8.53
CA SER A 324 -1.25 -24.88 9.11
C SER A 324 -0.35 -24.20 8.08
N LEU A 325 0.35 -24.96 7.24
CA LEU A 325 1.19 -24.41 6.17
C LEU A 325 0.33 -23.67 5.14
N TYR A 326 -0.84 -24.21 4.79
CA TYR A 326 -1.78 -23.55 3.89
C TYR A 326 -2.24 -22.21 4.47
N LEU A 327 -2.76 -22.19 5.70
CA LEU A 327 -3.22 -20.94 6.33
C LEU A 327 -2.08 -19.94 6.56
N GLN A 328 -0.88 -20.41 6.93
CA GLN A 328 0.30 -19.56 7.04
C GLN A 328 0.74 -19.01 5.68
N SER A 329 0.61 -19.77 4.59
CA SER A 329 0.89 -19.29 3.23
C SER A 329 -0.07 -18.17 2.79
N LEU A 330 -1.29 -18.16 3.34
CA LEU A 330 -2.27 -17.09 3.19
C LEU A 330 -2.09 -15.98 4.24
N GLY A 331 -1.05 -16.06 5.07
CA GLY A 331 -0.66 -15.05 6.06
C GLY A 331 -1.48 -15.05 7.35
N TYR A 332 -2.19 -16.14 7.66
CA TYR A 332 -2.82 -16.27 8.97
C TYR A 332 -1.81 -16.70 10.05
N GLN A 333 -2.00 -16.20 11.27
CA GLN A 333 -1.09 -16.47 12.38
C GLN A 333 -1.42 -17.79 13.09
N VAL A 334 -1.00 -18.93 12.54
CA VAL A 334 -1.11 -20.22 13.22
C VAL A 334 0.02 -20.37 14.24
N ILE A 335 -0.34 -20.41 15.53
CA ILE A 335 0.65 -20.47 16.63
C ILE A 335 0.67 -21.81 17.37
N SER A 336 -0.29 -22.69 17.10
CA SER A 336 -0.39 -24.00 17.74
C SER A 336 -1.01 -25.02 16.81
N VAL A 337 -0.34 -26.17 16.66
CA VAL A 337 -0.82 -27.33 15.90
C VAL A 337 -0.73 -28.56 16.79
N LYS A 338 -1.82 -29.32 16.96
CA LYS A 338 -1.85 -30.55 17.78
C LYS A 338 -2.94 -31.52 17.34
N ASN A 339 -3.14 -32.61 18.07
CA ASN A 339 -4.28 -33.51 17.89
C ASN A 339 -5.46 -33.08 18.79
N ALA A 340 -6.68 -33.31 18.31
CA ALA A 340 -7.88 -33.20 19.15
C ALA A 340 -7.97 -34.40 20.12
N PRO A 341 -8.79 -34.31 21.20
CA PRO A 341 -8.94 -35.40 22.16
C PRO A 341 -9.42 -36.72 21.53
N THR A 342 -10.23 -36.63 20.48
CA THR A 342 -10.68 -37.76 19.67
C THR A 342 -10.42 -37.48 18.18
N GLN A 343 -10.37 -38.55 17.38
CA GLN A 343 -10.01 -38.50 15.95
C GLN A 343 -11.15 -38.98 15.03
N ASP A 344 -12.39 -38.84 15.50
CA ASP A 344 -13.63 -39.29 14.87
C ASP A 344 -14.51 -38.14 14.34
N TYR A 345 -13.99 -36.91 14.31
CA TYR A 345 -14.70 -35.72 13.82
C TYR A 345 -15.05 -35.89 12.34
N GLN A 346 -16.33 -35.87 12.01
CA GLN A 346 -16.78 -36.01 10.61
C GLN A 346 -16.67 -34.70 9.83
N GLN A 347 -16.90 -33.57 10.50
CA GLN A 347 -16.93 -32.24 9.90
C GLN A 347 -15.86 -31.36 10.49
N THR A 348 -15.32 -30.47 9.66
CA THR A 348 -14.38 -29.45 10.08
C THR A 348 -15.14 -28.30 10.70
N VAL A 349 -14.69 -27.89 11.88
CA VAL A 349 -15.39 -26.88 12.67
C VAL A 349 -14.41 -25.81 13.12
N ILE A 350 -14.82 -24.55 12.95
CA ILE A 350 -14.12 -23.38 13.47
C ILE A 350 -14.91 -22.78 14.64
N TYR A 351 -14.19 -22.39 15.69
CA TYR A 351 -14.75 -21.82 16.90
C TYR A 351 -14.12 -20.45 17.17
N ASN A 352 -14.96 -19.49 17.53
CA ASN A 352 -14.52 -18.23 18.14
C ASN A 352 -14.24 -18.47 19.63
N LYS A 353 -12.99 -18.27 20.08
CA LYS A 353 -12.68 -18.42 21.52
C LYS A 353 -13.17 -17.25 22.37
N ASN A 354 -13.55 -16.13 21.75
CA ASN A 354 -14.21 -15.02 22.44
C ASN A 354 -15.74 -15.16 22.32
N GLU A 355 -16.34 -15.94 23.22
CA GLU A 355 -17.75 -16.35 23.15
C GLU A 355 -18.77 -15.19 23.22
N THR A 356 -18.34 -14.00 23.63
CA THR A 356 -19.21 -12.81 23.72
C THR A 356 -19.26 -11.99 22.43
N ALA A 357 -18.47 -12.36 21.41
CA ALA A 357 -18.40 -11.67 20.14
C ALA A 357 -18.97 -12.54 19.00
N GLU A 358 -19.79 -11.93 18.15
CA GLU A 358 -20.18 -12.52 16.86
C GLU A 358 -18.94 -12.96 16.06
N PRO A 359 -19.01 -14.07 15.30
CA PRO A 359 -17.92 -14.47 14.43
C PRO A 359 -17.57 -13.35 13.46
N ASP A 360 -16.35 -12.84 13.57
CA ASP A 360 -15.86 -11.82 12.67
C ASP A 360 -15.54 -12.41 11.28
N GLU A 361 -15.18 -11.51 10.37
CA GLU A 361 -14.93 -11.83 8.98
C GLU A 361 -13.75 -12.79 8.79
N THR A 362 -12.73 -12.71 9.66
CA THR A 362 -11.58 -13.63 9.63
C THR A 362 -12.04 -15.07 9.80
N ILE A 363 -12.93 -15.34 10.77
CA ILE A 363 -13.50 -16.66 11.01
C ILE A 363 -14.33 -17.12 9.81
N LYS A 364 -15.14 -16.24 9.22
CA LYS A 364 -15.97 -16.54 8.04
C LYS A 364 -15.12 -16.88 6.81
N ASN A 365 -14.03 -16.16 6.60
CA ASN A 365 -13.12 -16.41 5.46
C ASN A 365 -12.36 -17.70 5.63
N ILE A 366 -11.77 -17.95 6.80
CA ILE A 366 -11.10 -19.22 7.08
C ILE A 366 -12.08 -20.37 6.90
N ALA A 367 -13.32 -20.23 7.39
CA ALA A 367 -14.37 -21.21 7.19
C ALA A 367 -14.65 -21.48 5.72
N GLY A 368 -14.71 -20.45 4.86
CA GLY A 368 -14.84 -20.62 3.42
C GLY A 368 -13.63 -21.33 2.78
N LEU A 369 -12.41 -20.91 3.13
CA LEU A 369 -11.16 -21.42 2.59
C LEU A 369 -10.95 -22.91 2.86
N ILE A 370 -11.25 -23.35 4.08
CA ILE A 370 -11.13 -24.76 4.48
C ILE A 370 -12.47 -25.47 4.50
N LYS A 371 -13.54 -24.89 3.96
CA LYS A 371 -14.90 -25.47 3.94
C LYS A 371 -15.39 -25.94 5.33
N ALA A 372 -15.06 -25.19 6.39
CA ALA A 372 -15.48 -25.49 7.77
C ALA A 372 -16.87 -24.94 8.09
N GLN A 373 -17.52 -25.55 9.07
CA GLN A 373 -18.68 -24.97 9.74
C GLN A 373 -18.27 -24.09 10.90
N ILE A 374 -18.94 -22.95 11.08
CA ILE A 374 -18.73 -22.07 12.23
C ILE A 374 -19.64 -22.56 13.37
N ALA A 375 -19.05 -22.98 14.48
CA ALA A 375 -19.80 -23.42 15.64
C ALA A 375 -20.33 -22.23 16.47
N PRO A 376 -21.50 -22.38 17.11
CA PRO A 376 -22.11 -21.33 17.94
C PRO A 376 -21.42 -21.12 19.29
N GLY A 377 -20.50 -22.01 19.70
CA GLY A 377 -19.79 -21.91 20.97
C GLY A 377 -18.76 -23.03 21.14
N LEU A 378 -17.85 -22.87 22.10
CA LEU A 378 -16.76 -23.84 22.31
C LEU A 378 -17.27 -25.20 22.83
N PRO A 379 -16.61 -26.32 22.52
CA PRO A 379 -16.90 -27.62 23.13
C PRO A 379 -16.67 -27.59 24.65
N GLU A 380 -17.46 -28.33 25.42
CA GLU A 380 -17.35 -28.36 26.89
C GLU A 380 -15.95 -28.73 27.39
N TRP A 381 -15.27 -29.67 26.73
CA TRP A 381 -13.91 -30.08 27.11
C TRP A 381 -12.87 -28.97 26.92
N VAL A 382 -13.10 -28.03 25.98
CA VAL A 382 -12.29 -26.83 25.81
C VAL A 382 -12.55 -25.85 26.96
N LYS A 383 -13.82 -25.72 27.39
CA LYS A 383 -14.22 -24.90 28.56
C LYS A 383 -13.73 -25.47 29.89
N ALA A 384 -13.58 -26.79 29.99
CA ALA A 384 -13.09 -27.47 31.20
C ALA A 384 -11.57 -27.38 31.37
N THR A 385 -10.82 -27.23 30.28
CA THR A 385 -9.35 -27.12 30.30
C THR A 385 -8.85 -25.67 30.37
N SER A 386 -9.75 -24.69 30.27
CA SER A 386 -9.43 -23.26 30.26
C SER A 386 -9.20 -22.67 31.65
N SER A 387 -8.00 -22.88 32.20
CA SER A 387 -7.49 -22.00 33.27
C SER A 387 -7.11 -20.63 32.69
N PRO A 388 -7.51 -19.49 33.29
CA PRO A 388 -7.28 -18.14 32.74
C PRO A 388 -5.81 -17.80 32.45
N ALA A 389 -4.86 -18.43 33.16
CA ALA A 389 -3.43 -18.18 33.02
C ALA A 389 -2.79 -18.86 31.78
N VAL A 390 -3.50 -19.79 31.12
CA VAL A 390 -2.97 -20.60 29.99
C VAL A 390 -3.72 -20.32 28.69
N ASN A 391 -4.95 -19.80 28.75
CA ASN A 391 -5.87 -19.71 27.62
C ASN A 391 -5.71 -18.45 26.73
N ALA A 392 -4.87 -17.49 27.13
CA ALA A 392 -4.76 -16.18 26.48
C ALA A 392 -3.96 -16.14 25.16
N LYS A 393 -3.55 -17.30 24.59
CA LYS A 393 -2.62 -17.30 23.45
C LYS A 393 -3.29 -17.32 22.07
N THR A 394 -4.53 -17.78 21.93
CA THR A 394 -5.18 -17.98 20.60
C THR A 394 -6.60 -17.44 20.61
N ASP A 395 -7.04 -16.89 19.48
CA ASP A 395 -8.38 -16.33 19.29
C ASP A 395 -9.34 -17.28 18.56
N ILE A 396 -8.80 -18.19 17.74
CA ILE A 396 -9.56 -19.13 16.89
C ILE A 396 -9.11 -20.56 17.18
N LEU A 397 -10.06 -21.48 17.27
CA LEU A 397 -9.81 -22.92 17.28
C LEU A 397 -10.42 -23.55 16.02
N ILE A 398 -9.61 -24.33 15.30
CA ILE A 398 -10.04 -25.15 14.16
C ILE A 398 -9.86 -26.61 14.55
N ILE A 399 -10.90 -27.42 14.40
CA ILE A 399 -10.81 -28.88 14.52
C ILE A 399 -11.13 -29.48 13.16
N LEU A 400 -10.14 -30.18 12.58
CA LEU A 400 -10.27 -30.78 11.26
C LEU A 400 -11.05 -32.08 11.33
N GLY A 401 -12.02 -32.22 10.42
CA GLY A 401 -12.86 -33.39 10.24
C GLY A 401 -12.49 -34.22 9.02
N GLN A 402 -13.12 -35.39 8.90
CA GLN A 402 -12.94 -36.33 7.79
C GLN A 402 -13.37 -35.77 6.42
N ASP A 403 -13.99 -34.60 6.39
CA ASP A 403 -14.35 -33.83 5.19
C ASP A 403 -13.15 -33.12 4.53
N GLN A 404 -11.97 -33.10 5.17
CA GLN A 404 -10.74 -32.45 4.67
C GLN A 404 -9.74 -33.39 4.00
N LYS A 405 -10.22 -34.49 3.40
CA LYS A 405 -9.34 -35.53 2.84
C LYS A 405 -8.48 -35.07 1.66
N ASP A 406 -8.85 -33.97 1.01
CA ASP A 406 -8.29 -33.51 -0.27
C ASP A 406 -7.78 -32.06 -0.23
N LEU A 407 -7.39 -31.54 0.94
CA LEU A 407 -6.89 -30.16 1.11
C LEU A 407 -5.45 -29.98 0.62
#